data_AF-A0A820JC70-F1
#
_entry.id   AF-A0A820JC70-F1
#
_cell.length_a   1.000
_cell.length_b   1.000
_cell.length_c   1.000
_cell.angle_alpha   90.00
_cell.angle_beta   90.00
_cell.angle_gamma   90.00
#
_symmetry.space_group_name_H-M   'P 1'
#
loop_
_entity.id
_entity.type
_entity.pdbx_description
1 polymer ?
#
loop_
_entity_poly.entity_id
_entity_poly.type
_entity_poly.pdbx_seq_one_letter_code
_entity_poly.pdbx_strand_id
1 'polypeptide(L)'
;LDQNQYQCTLSLPVNSPARTTITGPIRSTIKQAKLSAAKRLCEHLLQAGELNEHLLPETREQFYLRHSIIDDNDIAEWGSYVEPNPKPGSVQRKQLYSKAIMPEPITTNNSSDFFVYCINGELTTPLTQTNEQQKPTNIYTNSSNPNRIGLLSANYLLE
;
A
#
# COMPACT_ATOMS: atom_id res chain seq x y z
N LEU A 1 36.13 31.35 8.97
CA LEU A 1 35.78 30.13 8.21
C LEU A 1 34.74 29.40 9.06
N ASP A 2 33.49 29.82 8.94
CA ASP A 2 32.46 29.41 9.88
C ASP A 2 32.10 27.94 9.73
N GLN A 3 31.92 27.35 10.90
CA GLN A 3 31.93 25.93 11.19
C GLN A 3 30.87 25.19 10.38
N ASN A 4 31.22 24.01 9.85
CA ASN A 4 30.32 23.14 9.09
C ASN A 4 29.00 22.90 9.86
N GLN A 5 27.95 23.58 9.45
CA GLN A 5 26.60 23.44 9.96
C GLN A 5 25.80 22.51 9.03
N TYR A 6 25.18 21.49 9.61
CA TYR A 6 24.41 20.48 8.90
C TYR A 6 22.99 20.43 9.42
N GLN A 7 22.04 20.34 8.49
CA GLN A 7 20.62 20.13 8.77
C GLN A 7 20.15 18.89 8.02
N CYS A 8 19.29 18.09 8.65
CA CYS A 8 18.74 16.88 8.05
C CYS A 8 17.22 16.95 7.99
N THR A 9 16.65 16.60 6.85
CA THR A 9 15.21 16.52 6.61
C THR A 9 14.89 15.07 6.22
N LEU A 10 13.87 14.50 6.86
CA LEU A 10 13.43 13.11 6.67
C LEU A 10 12.02 13.11 6.08
N SER A 11 11.78 12.26 5.08
CA SER A 11 10.47 12.01 4.50
C SER A 11 10.14 10.53 4.58
N LEU A 12 8.98 10.20 5.12
CA LEU A 12 8.51 8.82 5.18
C LEU A 12 7.73 8.43 3.93
N PRO A 13 7.65 7.11 3.61
CA PRO A 13 6.81 6.61 2.54
C PRO A 13 5.35 6.99 2.72
N VAL A 14 4.60 7.00 1.62
CA VAL A 14 3.17 7.41 1.58
C VAL A 14 2.27 6.60 2.51
N ASN A 15 2.68 5.38 2.87
CA ASN A 15 1.94 4.48 3.73
C ASN A 15 2.20 4.71 5.23
N SER A 16 3.13 5.60 5.58
CA SER A 16 3.35 5.94 6.98
C SER A 16 2.34 7.01 7.41
N PRO A 17 1.72 6.88 8.60
CA PRO A 17 0.80 7.89 9.12
C PRO A 17 1.52 9.22 9.42
N ALA A 18 2.83 9.20 9.68
CA ALA A 18 3.67 10.40 9.73
C ALA A 18 4.14 10.80 8.32
N ARG A 19 3.18 11.12 7.44
CA ARG A 19 3.43 11.55 6.04
C ARG A 19 4.12 12.91 5.93
N THR A 20 4.22 13.64 7.04
CA THR A 20 4.87 14.94 7.14
C THR A 20 6.38 14.84 7.05
N THR A 21 6.98 15.81 6.37
CA THR A 21 8.44 15.95 6.31
C THR A 21 8.94 16.50 7.64
N ILE A 22 9.91 15.84 8.26
CA ILE A 22 10.44 16.24 9.57
C ILE A 22 11.85 16.77 9.40
N THR A 23 12.04 18.03 9.78
CA THR A 23 13.33 18.71 9.74
C THR A 23 13.96 18.81 11.13
N GLY A 24 15.17 18.26 11.25
CA GLY A 24 15.99 18.34 12.45
C GLY A 24 16.62 19.71 12.67
N PRO A 25 17.10 19.99 13.90
CA PRO A 25 17.88 21.19 14.19
C PRO A 25 19.24 21.17 13.48
N ILE A 26 19.84 22.34 13.30
CA ILE A 26 21.19 22.50 12.77
C ILE A 26 22.21 21.96 13.78
N ARG A 27 23.17 21.15 13.31
CA ARG A 27 24.23 20.53 14.13
C ARG A 27 25.60 20.67 13.46
N SER A 28 26.67 20.58 14.24
CA SER A 28 28.05 20.69 13.75
C SER A 28 28.56 19.45 13.01
N THR A 29 27.84 18.32 13.10
CA THR A 29 28.20 17.09 12.40
C THR A 29 27.00 16.45 11.71
N ILE A 30 27.22 15.81 10.57
CA ILE A 30 26.18 15.08 9.81
C ILE A 30 25.54 13.99 10.67
N LYS A 31 26.32 13.25 11.46
CA LYS A 31 25.81 12.18 12.34
C LYS A 31 24.81 12.74 13.35
N GLN A 32 25.13 13.86 14.01
CA GLN A 32 24.22 14.51 14.95
C GLN A 32 22.99 15.10 14.26
N ALA A 33 23.14 15.69 13.08
CA ALA A 33 22.01 16.20 12.30
C ALA A 33 21.01 15.07 11.98
N LYS A 34 21.50 13.92 11.49
CA LYS A 34 20.69 12.73 11.22
C LYS A 34 20.01 12.17 12.47
N LEU A 35 20.76 11.98 13.55
CA LEU A 35 20.23 11.43 14.81
C LEU A 35 19.15 12.33 15.41
N SER A 36 19.36 13.65 15.36
CA SER A 36 18.39 14.62 15.88
C SER A 36 17.10 14.69 15.06
N ALA A 37 17.20 14.57 13.73
CA ALA A 37 16.02 14.44 12.87
C ALA A 37 15.27 13.13 13.13
N ALA A 38 15.98 12.02 13.28
CA ALA A 38 15.40 10.71 13.58
C ALA A 38 14.68 10.70 14.94
N LYS A 39 15.25 11.31 15.97
CA LYS A 39 14.62 11.45 17.29
C LYS A 39 13.28 12.18 17.21
N ARG A 40 13.22 13.31 16.51
CA ARG A 40 11.97 14.06 16.28
C ARG A 40 10.92 13.22 15.55
N LEU A 41 11.36 12.41 14.60
CA LEU A 41 10.47 11.50 13.91
C LEU A 41 9.91 10.41 14.85
N CYS A 42 10.74 9.82 15.71
CA CYS A 42 10.27 8.85 16.70
C CYS A 42 9.27 9.48 17.68
N GLU A 43 9.49 10.73 18.11
CA GLU A 43 8.53 11.46 18.95
C GLU A 43 7.19 11.64 18.24
N HIS A 44 7.21 12.00 16.96
CA HIS A 44 5.98 12.14 16.15
C HIS A 44 5.27 10.79 15.94
N LEU A 45 6.02 9.70 15.72
CA LEU A 45 5.44 8.35 15.57
C LEU A 45 4.87 7.82 16.88
N LEU A 46 5.50 8.11 18.02
CA LEU A 46 5.00 7.78 19.35
C LEU A 46 3.69 8.52 19.65
N GLN A 47 3.61 9.82 19.31
CA GLN A 47 2.37 10.61 19.42
C GLN A 47 1.26 10.09 18.51
N ALA A 48 1.62 9.59 17.32
CA ALA A 48 0.69 8.96 16.40
C ALA A 48 0.24 7.55 16.85
N GLY A 49 0.84 6.98 17.90
CA GLY A 49 0.55 5.62 18.36
C GLY A 49 1.08 4.52 17.45
N GLU A 50 2.13 4.78 16.66
CA GLU A 50 2.78 3.74 15.84
C GLU A 50 3.97 3.09 16.54
N LEU A 51 4.51 3.76 17.57
CA LEU A 51 5.56 3.24 18.43
C LEU A 51 5.02 3.12 19.85
N ASN A 52 5.51 2.14 20.59
CA ASN A 52 5.30 2.04 22.03
C ASN A 52 6.35 2.84 22.82
N GLU A 53 6.22 2.87 24.15
CA GLU A 53 7.13 3.58 25.06
C GLU A 53 8.60 3.12 24.99
N HIS A 54 8.84 1.92 24.46
CA HIS A 54 10.16 1.37 24.22
C HIS A 54 10.68 1.64 22.80
N LEU A 55 10.01 2.51 22.04
CA LEU A 55 10.31 2.85 20.64
C LEU A 55 10.28 1.63 19.69
N LEU A 56 9.53 0.60 20.05
CA LEU A 56 9.27 -0.55 19.19
C LEU A 56 7.97 -0.31 18.41
N PRO A 57 7.84 -0.88 17.20
CA PRO A 57 6.60 -0.82 16.44
C PRO A 57 5.43 -1.38 17.24
N GLU A 58 4.31 -0.66 17.29
CA GLU A 58 3.10 -1.16 17.91
C GLU A 58 2.51 -2.31 17.08
N THR A 59 2.37 -3.49 17.70
CA THR A 59 1.77 -4.63 17.01
C THR A 59 0.26 -4.45 16.88
N ARG A 60 -0.35 -5.17 15.93
CA ARG A 60 -1.79 -5.19 15.73
C ARG A 60 -2.54 -5.56 17.03
N GLU A 61 -2.03 -6.54 17.76
CA GLU A 61 -2.60 -6.99 19.05
C GLU A 61 -2.52 -5.91 20.13
N GLN A 62 -1.37 -5.24 20.26
CA GLN A 62 -1.15 -4.16 21.23
C GLN A 62 -2.07 -2.96 20.98
N PHE A 63 -2.26 -2.60 19.71
CA PHE A 63 -3.20 -1.55 19.32
C PHE A 63 -4.63 -1.85 19.80
N TYR A 64 -5.12 -3.09 19.62
CA TYR A 64 -6.47 -3.44 20.02
C TYR A 64 -6.66 -3.51 21.54
N LEU A 65 -5.68 -4.06 22.26
CA LEU A 65 -5.67 -4.08 23.72
C LEU A 65 -5.74 -2.65 24.28
N ARG A 66 -4.95 -1.73 23.72
CA ARG A 66 -4.90 -0.32 24.15
C ARG A 66 -6.22 0.44 23.91
N HIS A 67 -6.95 0.08 22.87
CA HIS A 67 -8.21 0.75 22.52
C HIS A 67 -9.45 0.01 23.06
N SER A 68 -9.27 -1.05 23.86
CA SER A 68 -10.36 -1.83 24.46
C SER A 68 -11.42 -2.28 23.43
N ILE A 69 -10.97 -2.60 22.22
CA ILE A 69 -11.85 -2.98 21.09
C ILE A 69 -12.04 -4.51 21.02
N ILE A 70 -11.60 -5.23 22.05
CA ILE A 70 -11.77 -6.68 22.18
C ILE A 70 -12.40 -6.91 23.56
N ASP A 71 -13.68 -7.29 23.60
CA ASP A 71 -14.29 -7.92 24.78
C ASP A 71 -13.87 -9.40 24.83
N ASP A 72 -13.80 -9.99 26.01
CA ASP A 72 -13.53 -11.42 26.21
C ASP A 72 -14.56 -12.30 25.47
N ASN A 73 -15.79 -11.79 25.24
CA ASN A 73 -16.79 -12.45 24.40
C ASN A 73 -16.49 -12.42 22.90
N ASP A 74 -15.80 -11.39 22.38
CA ASP A 74 -15.46 -11.28 20.96
C ASP A 74 -14.42 -12.34 20.52
N ILE A 75 -13.56 -12.75 21.46
CA ILE A 75 -12.53 -13.78 21.25
C ILE A 75 -13.17 -15.18 21.10
N ALA A 76 -14.26 -15.44 21.83
CA ALA A 76 -14.91 -16.73 21.88
C ALA A 76 -15.92 -16.96 20.73
N GLU A 77 -16.61 -15.90 20.28
CA GLU A 77 -17.69 -16.01 19.29
C GLU A 77 -17.19 -15.91 17.83
N TRP A 78 -16.17 -15.10 17.55
CA TRP A 78 -15.73 -14.80 16.19
C TRP A 78 -14.25 -15.12 15.99
N GLY A 79 -13.92 -16.41 15.78
CA GLY A 79 -12.60 -16.87 15.32
C GLY A 79 -12.06 -16.23 14.01
N SER A 80 -12.70 -15.18 13.51
CA SER A 80 -12.15 -14.18 12.60
C SER A 80 -12.86 -12.84 12.86
N TYR A 81 -12.31 -12.05 13.78
CA TYR A 81 -12.73 -10.69 14.17
C TYR A 81 -12.92 -9.76 12.96
N VAL A 82 -14.04 -9.01 12.91
CA VAL A 82 -14.26 -7.90 11.95
C VAL A 82 -13.93 -6.58 12.65
N GLU A 83 -12.88 -5.89 12.19
CA GLU A 83 -12.37 -4.63 12.71
C GLU A 83 -13.41 -3.50 12.55
N PRO A 84 -13.89 -2.86 13.64
CA PRO A 84 -14.85 -1.75 13.53
C PRO A 84 -14.21 -0.47 12.93
N ASN A 85 -12.89 -0.34 12.99
CA ASN A 85 -12.12 0.70 12.29
C ASN A 85 -10.83 0.09 11.73
N PRO A 86 -10.88 -0.56 10.56
CA PRO A 86 -9.71 -1.27 10.10
C PRO A 86 -8.60 -0.29 9.69
N LYS A 87 -7.33 -0.65 9.95
CA LYS A 87 -6.19 0.17 9.51
C LYS A 87 -6.21 0.31 7.98
N PRO A 88 -6.04 1.51 7.39
CA PRO A 88 -5.93 1.67 5.95
C PRO A 88 -4.81 0.78 5.39
N GLY A 89 -5.14 -0.09 4.43
CA GLY A 89 -4.21 -1.07 3.86
C GLY A 89 -4.26 -2.46 4.50
N SER A 90 -5.10 -2.69 5.52
CA SER A 90 -5.35 -4.04 6.05
C SER A 90 -6.21 -4.88 5.10
N VAL A 91 -6.23 -6.20 5.33
CA VAL A 91 -7.11 -7.13 4.59
C VAL A 91 -8.59 -6.73 4.71
N GLN A 92 -8.96 -6.04 5.80
CA GLN A 92 -10.33 -5.62 6.09
C GLN A 92 -10.64 -4.17 5.67
N ARG A 93 -9.63 -3.34 5.38
CA ARG A 93 -9.81 -2.02 4.75
C ARG A 93 -8.77 -1.78 3.67
N LYS A 94 -9.17 -2.04 2.43
CA LYS A 94 -8.39 -1.67 1.25
C LYS A 94 -8.17 -0.16 1.23
N GLN A 95 -6.92 0.24 1.08
CA GLN A 95 -6.58 1.61 0.78
C GLN A 95 -7.06 1.93 -0.65
N LEU A 96 -8.09 2.77 -0.75
CA LEU A 96 -8.58 3.26 -2.03
C LEU A 96 -7.79 4.52 -2.39
N TYR A 97 -6.90 4.38 -3.36
CA TYR A 97 -6.31 5.55 -4.02
C TYR A 97 -7.32 6.08 -5.03
N SER A 98 -7.55 7.40 -5.03
CA SER A 98 -8.24 8.05 -6.13
C SER A 98 -7.45 7.79 -7.41
N LYS A 99 -7.92 6.87 -8.24
CA LYS A 99 -7.39 6.73 -9.60
C LYS A 99 -7.77 8.02 -10.32
N ALA A 100 -6.78 8.74 -10.85
CA ALA A 100 -7.07 9.80 -11.79
C ALA A 100 -7.84 9.16 -12.95
N ILE A 101 -9.13 9.48 -13.04
CA ILE A 101 -9.91 9.17 -14.23
C ILE A 101 -9.28 10.03 -15.30
N MET A 102 -8.76 9.38 -16.35
CA MET A 102 -8.21 10.08 -17.51
C MET A 102 -9.27 11.10 -17.95
N PRO A 103 -8.93 12.39 -18.13
CA PRO A 103 -9.88 13.36 -18.66
C PRO A 103 -10.47 12.79 -19.94
N GLU A 104 -11.77 13.04 -20.15
CA GLU A 104 -12.54 12.49 -21.28
C GLU A 104 -11.71 12.47 -22.56
N PRO A 105 -11.77 11.38 -23.35
CA PRO A 105 -10.97 11.25 -24.55
C PRO A 105 -11.21 12.49 -25.40
N ILE A 106 -10.13 13.24 -25.64
CA ILE A 106 -10.13 14.37 -26.57
C ILE A 106 -10.60 13.78 -27.89
N THR A 107 -11.85 14.06 -28.25
CA THR A 107 -12.45 13.59 -29.50
C THR A 107 -11.81 14.41 -30.59
N THR A 108 -10.62 14.00 -31.02
CA THR A 108 -10.04 14.51 -32.26
C THR A 108 -10.84 13.84 -33.37
N ASN A 109 -11.62 14.63 -34.09
CA ASN A 109 -12.41 14.23 -35.26
C ASN A 109 -11.50 13.86 -36.44
N ASN A 110 -10.60 12.91 -36.24
CA ASN A 110 -9.74 12.39 -37.29
C ASN A 110 -10.12 10.92 -37.46
N SER A 111 -10.72 10.62 -38.60
CA SER A 111 -10.98 9.29 -39.12
C SER A 111 -9.65 8.57 -39.38
N SER A 112 -8.96 8.21 -38.30
CA SER A 112 -7.75 7.41 -38.35
C SER A 112 -8.15 5.94 -38.32
N ASP A 113 -7.53 5.11 -39.14
CA ASP A 113 -7.70 3.67 -39.06
C ASP A 113 -7.28 3.19 -37.66
N PHE A 114 -8.18 2.50 -36.96
CA PHE A 114 -7.90 1.91 -35.67
C PHE A 114 -7.67 0.41 -35.81
N PHE A 115 -6.71 -0.10 -35.06
CA PHE A 115 -6.46 -1.52 -34.95
C PHE A 115 -7.08 -2.06 -33.68
N VAL A 116 -7.78 -3.20 -33.80
CA VAL A 116 -8.32 -3.96 -32.68
C VAL A 116 -7.44 -5.17 -32.46
N TYR A 117 -6.79 -5.23 -31.31
CA TYR A 117 -5.95 -6.35 -30.88
C TYR A 117 -6.72 -7.23 -29.90
N CYS A 118 -6.57 -8.54 -30.05
CA CYS A 118 -7.09 -9.52 -29.10
C CYS A 118 -5.95 -9.97 -28.17
N ILE A 119 -6.11 -9.78 -26.86
CA ILE A 119 -5.16 -10.29 -25.88
C ILE A 119 -5.53 -11.74 -25.57
N ASN A 120 -4.82 -12.67 -26.20
CA ASN A 120 -4.99 -14.10 -25.97
C ASN A 120 -4.05 -14.55 -24.85
N GLY A 121 -4.62 -14.86 -23.69
CA GLY A 121 -3.93 -15.55 -22.61
C GLY A 121 -4.35 -17.01 -22.56
N GLU A 122 -3.40 -17.93 -22.39
CA GLU A 122 -3.66 -19.33 -22.08
C GLU A 122 -3.00 -19.69 -20.75
N LEU A 123 -3.71 -20.42 -19.90
CA LEU A 123 -3.16 -20.89 -18.63
C LEU A 123 -2.25 -22.09 -18.90
N THR A 124 -0.94 -21.87 -18.92
CA THR A 124 0.06 -22.92 -19.19
C THR A 124 0.39 -23.76 -17.96
N THR A 125 0.50 -23.13 -16.79
CA THR A 125 0.88 -23.81 -15.55
C THR A 125 -0.17 -23.53 -14.46
N PRO A 126 -1.05 -24.49 -14.13
CA PRO A 126 -2.01 -24.31 -13.05
C PRO A 126 -1.31 -24.31 -11.70
N LEU A 127 -1.87 -23.58 -10.73
CA LEU A 127 -1.37 -23.58 -9.36
C LEU A 127 -1.56 -24.96 -8.74
N THR A 128 -0.47 -25.59 -8.31
CA THR A 128 -0.50 -26.80 -7.49
C THR A 128 -0.65 -26.42 -6.02
N GLN A 129 -1.52 -27.13 -5.29
CA GLN A 129 -1.68 -26.91 -3.86
C GLN A 129 -0.43 -27.44 -3.14
N THR A 130 0.46 -26.54 -2.74
CA THR A 130 1.73 -26.92 -2.09
C THR A 130 1.57 -27.15 -0.58
N ASN A 131 0.45 -26.72 0.03
CA ASN A 131 0.20 -26.88 1.48
C ASN A 131 -1.27 -27.18 1.77
N GLU A 132 -1.53 -28.09 2.72
CA GLU A 132 -2.87 -28.50 3.19
C GLU A 132 -3.69 -27.36 3.86
N GLN A 133 -3.09 -26.20 4.09
CA GLN A 133 -3.72 -25.05 4.76
C GLN A 133 -4.23 -23.97 3.79
N GLN A 134 -4.07 -24.15 2.47
CA GLN A 134 -4.58 -23.18 1.49
C GLN A 134 -6.03 -23.51 1.12
N LYS A 135 -6.90 -22.50 1.20
CA LYS A 135 -8.30 -22.58 0.79
C LYS A 135 -8.38 -23.16 -0.65
N PRO A 136 -9.29 -24.11 -0.93
CA PRO A 136 -9.45 -24.62 -2.28
C PRO A 136 -9.79 -23.47 -3.22
N THR A 137 -8.95 -23.26 -4.24
CA THR A 137 -9.14 -22.20 -5.22
C THR A 137 -9.62 -22.85 -6.52
N ASN A 138 -10.81 -22.48 -7.00
CA ASN A 138 -11.29 -22.96 -8.29
C ASN A 138 -10.44 -22.36 -9.41
N ILE A 139 -9.85 -23.21 -10.24
CA ILE A 139 -9.05 -22.78 -11.40
C ILE A 139 -10.00 -22.67 -12.60
N TYR A 140 -10.08 -21.48 -13.18
CA TYR A 140 -10.87 -21.22 -14.38
C TYR A 140 -9.94 -21.03 -15.57
N THR A 141 -10.24 -21.69 -16.69
CA THR A 141 -9.51 -21.56 -17.96
C THR A 141 -10.32 -20.74 -18.97
N ASN A 142 -9.64 -20.14 -19.94
CA ASN A 142 -10.28 -19.28 -20.96
C ASN A 142 -11.07 -20.07 -22.02
N SER A 143 -11.08 -21.41 -21.98
CA SER A 143 -11.81 -22.23 -22.96
C SER A 143 -13.34 -22.18 -22.77
N SER A 144 -13.83 -21.91 -21.56
CA SER A 144 -15.28 -21.95 -21.27
C SER A 144 -16.00 -20.63 -21.53
N ASN A 145 -15.27 -19.51 -21.56
CA ASN A 145 -15.85 -18.18 -21.77
C ASN A 145 -15.45 -17.66 -23.16
N PRO A 146 -16.37 -17.27 -24.05
CA PRO A 146 -16.02 -16.72 -25.37
C PRO A 146 -15.56 -15.27 -25.31
N ASN A 147 -15.80 -14.55 -24.21
CA ASN A 147 -15.41 -13.16 -24.08
C ASN A 147 -13.89 -13.04 -23.89
N ARG A 148 -13.29 -12.08 -24.59
CA ARG A 148 -11.85 -11.79 -24.56
C ARG A 148 -11.62 -10.32 -24.25
N ILE A 149 -10.43 -10.03 -23.74
CA ILE A 149 -9.98 -8.66 -23.53
C ILE A 149 -9.35 -8.20 -24.84
N GLY A 150 -9.78 -7.03 -25.32
CA GLY A 150 -9.23 -6.39 -26.51
C GLY A 150 -8.56 -5.06 -26.17
N LEU A 151 -7.62 -4.65 -27.03
CA LEU A 151 -7.00 -3.33 -27.01
C LEU A 151 -7.34 -2.62 -28.32
N LEU A 152 -7.90 -1.42 -28.23
CA LEU A 152 -8.10 -0.52 -29.37
C LEU A 152 -6.93 0.46 -29.40
N SER A 153 -6.19 0.51 -30.50
CA SER A 153 -5.03 1.37 -30.66
C SER A 153 -5.01 2.00 -32.05
N ALA A 154 -4.65 3.28 -32.13
CA ALA A 154 -4.36 3.95 -33.40
C ALA A 154 -2.97 3.58 -33.96
N ASN A 155 -2.12 2.95 -33.12
CA ASN A 155 -0.79 2.51 -33.50
C ASN A 155 -0.80 1.02 -33.85
N TYR A 156 -0.09 0.67 -34.93
CA TYR A 156 0.13 -0.71 -35.32
C TYR A 156 1.20 -1.37 -34.40
N LEU A 157 0.81 -2.40 -33.65
CA LEU A 157 1.61 -3.05 -32.59
C LEU A 157 2.34 -4.35 -33.02
N LEU A 158 2.45 -4.64 -34.32
CA LEU A 158 3.18 -5.82 -34.80
C LEU A 158 4.65 -5.46 -35.09
N GLU A 159 5.52 -5.73 -34.11
CA GLU A 159 6.95 -6.06 -34.27
C GLU A 159 7.25 -7.37 -33.53
#